data_AF-A0A937WDC5-F1
#
_entry.id   AF-A0A937WDC5-F1
#
_cell.length_a   1.000
_cell.length_b   1.000
_cell.length_c   1.000
_cell.angle_alpha   90.00
_cell.angle_beta   90.00
_cell.angle_gamma   90.00
#
_symmetry.space_group_name_H-M   'P 1'
#
loop_
_entity.id
_entity.type
_entity.pdbx_description
1 polymer ?
#
loop_
_entity_poly.entity_id
_entity_poly.type
_entity_poly.pdbx_seq_one_letter_code
_entity_poly.pdbx_strand_id
1 'polypeptide(L)'
;MPYLENVFEFARGLGVEVIVGVLDPAILPQMDEFCEEYKIYYAIENHRGNVFEAADTILKALEGHSLYIGANTDTGHFASAGLKPVEEVRKLAGRVYHVHFKDSDQRQPLGSGTAFFD
;
A
#
# COMPACT_ATOMS: atom_id res chain seq x y z
N MET A 1 7.77 10.03 -17.57
CA MET A 1 7.86 8.58 -17.86
C MET A 1 6.62 8.19 -18.68
N PRO A 2 6.74 7.86 -19.98
CA PRO A 2 5.56 7.55 -20.81
C PRO A 2 4.68 6.43 -20.26
N TYR A 3 5.28 5.50 -19.50
CA TYR A 3 4.53 4.43 -18.84
C TYR A 3 3.59 4.94 -17.74
N LEU A 4 4.05 5.82 -16.84
CA LEU A 4 3.20 6.35 -15.76
C LEU A 4 2.06 7.20 -16.31
N GLU A 5 2.33 8.04 -17.31
CA GLU A 5 1.31 8.83 -17.99
C GLU A 5 0.16 7.94 -18.52
N ASN A 6 0.49 6.85 -19.22
CA ASN A 6 -0.51 5.91 -19.71
C ASN A 6 -1.31 5.24 -18.57
N VAL A 7 -0.66 4.92 -17.44
CA VAL A 7 -1.35 4.33 -16.27
C VAL A 7 -2.35 5.31 -15.69
N PHE A 8 -1.95 6.57 -15.48
CA PHE A 8 -2.82 7.60 -14.89
C PHE A 8 -3.93 8.04 -15.84
N GLU A 9 -3.66 8.16 -17.14
CA GLU A 9 -4.68 8.40 -18.17
C GLU A 9 -5.72 7.27 -18.22
N PHE A 10 -5.26 6.02 -18.16
CA PHE A 10 -6.16 4.87 -18.10
C PHE A 10 -7.00 4.86 -16.83
N ALA A 11 -6.38 5.08 -15.66
CA ALA A 11 -7.06 5.17 -14.38
C ALA A 11 -8.11 6.29 -14.37
N ARG A 12 -7.78 7.48 -14.90
CA ARG A 12 -8.70 8.60 -15.05
C ARG A 12 -9.87 8.25 -15.98
N GLY A 13 -9.61 7.59 -17.10
CA GLY A 13 -10.65 7.14 -18.03
C GLY A 13 -11.64 6.15 -17.41
N LEU A 14 -11.19 5.37 -16.43
CA LEU A 14 -12.03 4.46 -15.64
C LEU A 14 -12.71 5.12 -14.43
N GLY A 15 -12.35 6.37 -14.09
CA GLY A 15 -12.83 7.04 -12.88
C GLY A 15 -12.27 6.44 -11.59
N VAL A 16 -11.07 5.86 -11.63
CA VAL A 16 -10.41 5.27 -10.46
C VAL A 16 -9.94 6.36 -9.51
N GLU A 17 -10.21 6.19 -8.21
CA GLU A 17 -9.77 7.11 -7.16
C GLU A 17 -8.44 6.69 -6.52
N VAL A 18 -8.15 5.38 -6.47
CA VAL A 18 -6.95 4.82 -5.82
C VAL A 18 -6.30 3.76 -6.71
N ILE A 19 -5.00 3.90 -6.95
CA ILE A 19 -4.15 2.87 -7.56
C ILE A 19 -3.38 2.17 -6.44
N VAL A 20 -3.35 0.84 -6.47
CA VAL A 20 -2.64 0.02 -5.46
C VAL A 20 -1.48 -0.69 -6.13
N GLY A 21 -0.33 -0.76 -5.45
CA GLY A 21 0.73 -1.66 -5.87
C GLY A 21 2.00 -1.55 -5.04
N VAL A 22 2.97 -2.39 -5.40
CA VAL A 22 4.35 -2.30 -4.95
C VAL A 22 5.14 -1.53 -6.00
N LEU A 23 6.02 -0.63 -5.57
CA LEU A 23 6.91 0.12 -6.45
C LEU A 23 8.37 0.04 -6.00
N ASP A 24 9.29 0.42 -6.89
CA ASP A 24 10.67 0.72 -6.51
C ASP A 24 10.71 2.09 -5.79
N PRO A 25 11.26 2.21 -4.58
CA PRO A 25 11.35 3.50 -3.88
C PRO A 25 11.94 4.63 -4.72
N ALA A 26 12.80 4.32 -5.70
CA ALA A 26 13.39 5.31 -6.60
C ALA A 26 12.35 6.06 -7.46
N ILE A 27 11.16 5.49 -7.68
CA ILE A 27 10.10 6.15 -8.45
C ILE A 27 9.12 6.95 -7.60
N LEU A 28 9.22 6.92 -6.27
CA LEU A 28 8.28 7.60 -5.37
C LEU A 28 8.10 9.09 -5.65
N PRO A 29 9.17 9.89 -5.83
CA PRO A 29 8.99 11.33 -6.07
C PRO A 29 8.16 11.61 -7.33
N GLN A 30 8.43 10.86 -8.40
CA GLN A 30 7.68 11.00 -9.65
C GLN A 30 6.25 10.45 -9.54
N MET A 31 6.05 9.35 -8.80
CA MET A 31 4.70 8.85 -8.53
C MET A 31 3.88 9.93 -7.82
N ASP A 32 4.47 10.65 -6.87
CA ASP A 32 3.78 11.69 -6.08
C ASP A 32 3.34 12.87 -6.94
N GLU A 33 4.25 13.36 -7.79
CA GLU A 33 3.95 14.42 -8.78
C GLU A 33 2.74 14.04 -9.65
N PHE A 34 2.70 12.79 -10.15
CA PHE A 34 1.58 12.31 -10.96
C PHE A 34 0.30 12.13 -10.14
N CYS A 35 0.38 11.62 -8.92
CA CYS A 35 -0.77 11.50 -8.03
C CYS A 35 -1.40 12.87 -7.75
N GLU A 36 -0.57 13.89 -7.49
CA GLU A 36 -1.02 15.27 -7.30
C GLU A 36 -1.61 15.88 -8.58
N GLU A 37 -1.00 15.67 -9.75
CA GLU A 37 -1.46 16.22 -11.02
C GLU A 37 -2.83 15.64 -11.41
N TYR A 38 -2.95 14.31 -11.35
CA TYR A 38 -4.15 13.60 -11.79
C TYR A 38 -5.24 13.54 -10.70
N LYS A 39 -4.92 13.92 -9.47
CA LYS A 39 -5.81 13.83 -8.30
C LYS A 39 -6.27 12.39 -8.04
N ILE A 40 -5.37 11.44 -8.24
CA ILE A 40 -5.57 10.01 -8.01
C ILE A 40 -4.61 9.59 -6.90
N TYR A 41 -5.13 8.88 -5.90
CA TYR A 41 -4.31 8.40 -4.80
C TYR A 41 -3.50 7.18 -5.22
N TYR A 42 -2.31 7.03 -4.67
CA TYR A 42 -1.53 5.79 -4.75
C TYR A 42 -1.36 5.18 -3.35
N ALA A 43 -1.61 3.89 -3.24
CA ALA A 43 -1.51 3.15 -1.99
C ALA A 43 -0.44 2.07 -2.11
N ILE A 44 0.69 2.29 -1.42
CA ILE A 44 1.83 1.35 -1.38
C ILE A 44 1.39 0.08 -0.66
N GLU A 45 1.41 -1.05 -1.35
CA GLU A 45 1.12 -2.36 -0.77
C GLU A 45 2.32 -2.88 0.03
N ASN A 46 2.09 -3.30 1.28
CA ASN A 46 3.10 -4.01 2.03
C ASN A 46 3.23 -5.46 1.55
N HIS A 47 4.46 -5.93 1.38
CA HIS A 47 4.73 -7.30 0.94
C HIS A 47 5.92 -7.91 1.68
N ARG A 48 5.76 -9.16 2.13
CA ARG A 48 6.85 -9.91 2.79
C ARG A 48 8.05 -10.06 1.86
N GLY A 49 9.25 -9.76 2.34
CA GLY A 49 10.51 -9.77 1.61
C GLY A 49 10.76 -8.54 0.73
N ASN A 50 9.88 -7.53 0.77
CA ASN A 50 10.05 -6.27 0.06
C ASN A 50 10.58 -5.17 1.01
N VAL A 51 11.07 -4.06 0.45
CA VAL A 51 11.46 -2.87 1.22
C VAL A 51 10.29 -2.27 2.00
N PHE A 52 9.06 -2.40 1.49
CA PHE A 52 7.83 -2.01 2.16
C PHE A 52 7.19 -3.17 2.94
N GLU A 53 7.97 -3.95 3.69
CA GLU A 53 7.42 -5.08 4.48
C GLU A 53 6.66 -4.62 5.73
N ALA A 54 7.11 -3.55 6.40
CA ALA A 54 6.59 -3.06 7.67
C ALA A 54 6.04 -1.62 7.55
N ALA A 55 5.13 -1.24 8.44
CA ALA A 55 4.58 0.11 8.50
C ALA A 55 5.65 1.19 8.64
N ASP A 56 6.71 0.92 9.41
CA ASP A 56 7.78 1.90 9.66
C ASP A 56 8.58 2.22 8.38
N THR A 57 8.76 1.26 7.48
CA THR A 57 9.44 1.53 6.20
C THR A 57 8.55 2.29 5.23
N ILE A 58 7.25 2.03 5.25
CA ILE A 58 6.26 2.80 4.49
C ILE A 58 6.20 4.24 5.02
N LEU A 59 6.04 4.44 6.34
CA LEU A 59 5.99 5.78 6.94
C LEU A 59 7.21 6.62 6.57
N LYS A 60 8.40 6.02 6.66
CA LYS A 60 9.65 6.68 6.26
C LYS A 60 9.64 7.09 4.78
N ALA A 61 9.09 6.26 3.91
CA ALA A 61 8.99 6.57 2.49
C ALA A 61 7.96 7.67 2.19
N LEU A 62 6.92 7.79 3.02
CA LEU A 62 5.91 8.84 2.91
C LEU A 62 6.38 10.20 3.47
N GLU A 63 7.50 10.26 4.20
CA GLU A 63 8.05 11.51 4.71
C GLU A 63 8.36 12.46 3.54
N GLY A 64 7.85 13.69 3.62
CA GLY A 64 8.05 14.72 2.60
C GLY A 64 7.19 14.59 1.35
N HIS A 65 6.40 13.51 1.21
CA HIS A 65 5.48 13.31 0.07
C HIS A 65 4.05 13.79 0.39
N SER A 66 3.29 14.07 -0.65
CA SER A 66 1.94 14.61 -0.59
C SER A 66 0.95 13.66 0.12
N LEU A 67 -0.27 14.14 0.37
CA LEU A 67 -1.36 13.29 0.85
C LEU A 67 -1.92 12.36 -0.24
N TYR A 68 -1.49 12.46 -1.50
CA TYR A 68 -1.96 11.54 -2.52
C TYR A 68 -1.23 10.20 -2.50
N ILE A 69 -0.09 10.06 -1.81
CA ILE A 69 0.53 8.76 -1.54
C ILE A 69 0.27 8.32 -0.10
N GLY A 70 -0.14 7.07 0.04
CA GLY A 70 -0.39 6.40 1.30
C GLY A 70 -0.10 4.90 1.21
N ALA A 71 -0.83 4.13 2.00
CA ALA A 71 -0.63 2.70 2.18
C ALA A 71 -1.86 1.89 1.76
N ASN A 72 -1.62 0.76 1.12
CA ASN A 72 -2.54 -0.36 1.04
C ASN A 72 -2.11 -1.40 2.07
N THR A 73 -2.91 -1.58 3.12
CA THR A 73 -2.56 -2.54 4.17
C THR A 73 -3.05 -3.94 3.80
N ASP A 74 -2.10 -4.83 3.54
CA ASP A 74 -2.33 -6.25 3.38
C ASP A 74 -2.07 -6.97 4.70
N THR A 75 -3.15 -7.45 5.31
CA THR A 75 -3.11 -8.12 6.62
C THR A 75 -2.41 -9.48 6.55
N GLY A 76 -2.49 -10.17 5.41
CA GLY A 76 -1.81 -11.44 5.19
C GLY A 76 -0.30 -11.27 5.08
N HIS A 77 0.16 -10.23 4.36
CA HIS A 77 1.59 -9.95 4.23
C HIS A 77 2.22 -9.57 5.58
N PHE A 78 1.58 -8.72 6.39
CA PHE A 78 2.06 -8.45 7.75
C PHE A 78 2.16 -9.73 8.60
N ALA A 79 1.10 -10.55 8.62
CA ALA A 79 1.09 -11.80 9.38
C ALA A 79 2.19 -12.77 8.93
N SER A 80 2.37 -12.93 7.61
CA SER A 80 3.40 -13.81 7.04
C SER A 80 4.84 -13.31 7.31
N ALA A 81 5.02 -12.02 7.55
CA ALA A 81 6.29 -11.42 7.98
C ALA A 81 6.54 -11.57 9.49
N GLY A 82 5.61 -12.19 10.24
CA GLY A 82 5.68 -12.32 11.69
C GLY A 82 5.31 -11.02 12.43
N LEU A 83 4.75 -10.04 11.72
CA LEU A 83 4.25 -8.79 12.28
C LEU A 83 2.78 -8.95 12.71
N LYS A 84 2.34 -8.12 13.65
CA LYS A 84 0.95 -8.08 14.10
C LYS A 84 0.16 -7.10 13.23
N PRO A 85 -0.77 -7.56 12.37
CA PRO A 85 -1.44 -6.69 11.40
C PRO A 85 -2.14 -5.50 12.05
N VAL A 86 -2.80 -5.71 13.19
CA VAL A 86 -3.52 -4.64 13.90
C VAL A 86 -2.58 -3.53 14.37
N GLU A 87 -1.40 -3.88 14.89
CA GLU A 87 -0.41 -2.90 15.35
C GLU A 87 0.17 -2.13 14.17
N GLU A 88 0.48 -2.80 13.06
CA GLU A 88 1.02 -2.17 11.84
C GLU A 88 0.00 -1.24 11.17
N VAL A 89 -1.27 -1.64 11.06
CA VAL A 89 -2.34 -0.78 10.53
C VAL A 89 -2.54 0.45 11.41
N ARG A 90 -2.46 0.31 12.75
CA ARG A 90 -2.57 1.45 13.68
C ARG A 90 -1.45 2.47 13.47
N LYS A 91 -0.22 2.04 13.18
CA LYS A 91 0.90 2.95 12.86
C LYS A 91 0.63 3.77 11.59
N LEU A 92 -0.04 3.18 10.60
CA LEU A 92 -0.36 3.82 9.32
C LEU A 92 -1.64 4.68 9.35
N ALA A 93 -2.27 4.86 10.51
CA ALA A 93 -3.50 5.63 10.65
C ALA A 93 -3.38 7.04 10.01
N GLY A 94 -4.38 7.42 9.22
CA GLY A 94 -4.38 8.67 8.46
C GLY A 94 -3.68 8.59 7.10
N ARG A 95 -3.02 7.47 6.78
CA ARG A 95 -2.39 7.20 5.47
C ARG A 95 -2.89 5.90 4.81
N VAL A 96 -3.86 5.20 5.39
CA VAL A 96 -4.44 3.98 4.78
C VAL A 96 -5.52 4.38 3.77
N TYR A 97 -5.31 4.06 2.49
CA TYR A 97 -6.24 4.39 1.39
C TYR A 97 -6.95 3.16 0.82
N HIS A 98 -6.36 1.97 1.02
CA HIS A 98 -6.96 0.72 0.60
C HIS A 98 -6.52 -0.41 1.54
N VAL A 99 -7.25 -1.53 1.53
CA VAL A 99 -6.95 -2.69 2.38
C VAL A 99 -7.07 -3.95 1.54
N HIS A 100 -6.01 -4.74 1.49
CA HIS A 100 -6.06 -6.14 1.08
C HIS A 100 -6.36 -6.98 2.31
N PHE A 101 -7.65 -7.14 2.61
CA PHE A 101 -8.06 -7.86 3.80
C PHE A 101 -8.02 -9.36 3.55
N LYS A 102 -7.01 -10.01 4.13
CA LYS A 102 -6.73 -11.44 3.99
C LYS A 102 -6.62 -12.06 5.37
N ASP A 103 -7.12 -13.29 5.47
CA ASP A 103 -6.85 -14.16 6.60
C ASP A 103 -5.63 -15.03 6.32
N SER A 104 -4.84 -15.32 7.36
CA SER A 104 -3.60 -16.09 7.24
C SER A 104 -3.24 -16.80 8.54
N ASP A 105 -2.73 -18.03 8.42
CA ASP A 105 -2.06 -18.76 9.50
C ASP A 105 -0.55 -18.47 9.57
N GLN A 106 -0.12 -17.33 9.02
CA GLN A 106 1.29 -16.93 8.86
C GLN A 106 2.07 -17.74 7.81
N ARG A 107 1.45 -18.71 7.12
CA ARG A 107 2.12 -19.51 6.06
C ARG A 107 1.39 -19.50 4.73
N GLN A 108 0.05 -19.52 4.74
CA GLN A 108 -0.77 -19.49 3.53
C GLN A 108 -1.97 -18.53 3.69
N PRO A 109 -2.52 -18.02 2.57
CA PRO A 109 -3.86 -17.41 2.59
C PRO A 109 -4.87 -18.50 2.92
N LEU A 110 -5.71 -18.27 3.93
CA LEU A 110 -6.72 -19.25 4.33
C LEU A 110 -8.11 -18.82 3.87
N GLY A 111 -8.85 -19.78 3.32
CA GLY A 111 -10.29 -19.66 3.05
C GLY A 111 -11.17 -20.03 4.25
N SER A 112 -10.54 -20.32 5.40
CA SER A 112 -11.19 -20.72 6.66
C SER A 112 -10.58 -19.89 7.80
N GLY A 113 -11.41 -19.06 8.44
CA GLY A 113 -11.07 -18.14 9.54
C GLY A 113 -10.07 -18.69 10.57
N THR A 114 -8.84 -18.16 10.65
CA THR A 114 -7.86 -18.47 11.71
C THR A 114 -7.19 -17.26 12.34
N ALA A 115 -7.24 -16.06 11.75
CA ALA A 115 -6.68 -14.86 12.36
C ALA A 115 -7.60 -14.34 13.49
N PHE A 116 -7.01 -14.20 14.66
CA PHE A 116 -7.60 -13.56 15.83
C PHE A 116 -7.08 -12.10 15.88
N PHE A 117 -7.99 -11.12 15.85
CA PHE A 117 -7.67 -9.67 15.81
C PHE A 117 -7.78 -9.01 17.19
N ASP A 118 -7.46 -9.78 18.24
CA ASP A 118 -7.55 -9.41 19.66
C ASP A 118 -6.63 -8.23 20.04
#